data_AF-A0AB34U4E1-F1
#
_entry.id   AF-A0AB34U4E1-F1
#
_cell.length_a   1.000
_cell.length_b   1.000
_cell.length_c   1.000
_cell.angle_alpha   90.00
_cell.angle_beta   90.00
_cell.angle_gamma   90.00
#
_symmetry.space_group_name_H-M   'P 1'
#
loop_
_entity.id
_entity.type
_entity.pdbx_description
1 polymer ?
#
loop_
_entity_poly.entity_id
_entity_poly.type
_entity_poly.pdbx_seq_one_letter_code
_entity_poly.pdbx_strand_id
1 'polypeptide(L)'
;TDGTAQPRGNGAELRTDAAIALRAAQGMLLTTYARTDAKGSQLDREELLKLLAECGELFKSLGETAAARGGQAVDAQGIDALRQSLNQWPAPDSNGLGDPVLAMTAAAGIASATPRSQVHYAGEHHDTTAQNNLQLTSGAAMHLQAGKGLSAFAQDAGISAIANRGKVLVQAQEDDIA
;
A
#
# COMPACT_ATOMS: atom_id res chain seq x y z
N THR A 1 -4.86 22.61 46.02
CA THR A 1 -4.21 23.05 44.77
C THR A 1 -5.28 23.67 43.90
N ASP A 2 -5.00 24.84 43.36
CA ASP A 2 -5.84 25.74 42.57
C ASP A 2 -6.24 25.22 41.16
N GLY A 3 -6.12 23.91 40.92
CA GLY A 3 -6.85 23.21 39.86
C GLY A 3 -6.57 23.64 38.42
N THR A 4 -5.42 24.22 38.11
CA THR A 4 -5.06 24.56 36.72
C THR A 4 -4.32 23.42 36.03
N ALA A 5 -4.93 22.78 35.03
CA ALA A 5 -4.27 21.82 34.14
C ALA A 5 -4.14 22.42 32.72
N GLN A 6 -3.01 22.18 32.06
CA GLN A 6 -2.79 22.59 30.68
C GLN A 6 -3.52 21.63 29.72
N PRO A 7 -4.16 22.12 28.63
CA PRO A 7 -4.75 21.26 27.62
C PRO A 7 -3.70 20.30 27.04
N ARG A 8 -4.03 19.01 26.96
CA ARG A 8 -3.14 17.96 26.44
C ARG A 8 -3.43 17.53 25.00
N GLY A 9 -4.57 17.94 24.45
CA GLY A 9 -5.04 17.57 23.11
C GLY A 9 -6.54 17.78 22.94
N ASN A 10 -7.00 17.77 21.68
CA ASN A 10 -8.42 17.83 21.30
C ASN A 10 -8.75 16.61 20.43
N GLY A 11 -9.91 16.00 20.66
CA GLY A 11 -10.36 14.79 19.96
C GLY A 11 -10.56 13.61 20.92
N ALA A 12 -10.32 12.41 20.44
CA ALA A 12 -10.40 11.18 21.22
C ALA A 12 -9.01 10.53 21.35
N GLU A 13 -8.66 10.10 22.55
CA GLU A 13 -7.46 9.30 22.82
C GLU A 13 -7.85 8.01 23.54
N LEU A 14 -7.40 6.88 23.00
CA LEU A 14 -7.42 5.59 23.69
C LEU A 14 -6.01 5.31 24.24
N ARG A 15 -5.84 5.42 25.56
CA ARG A 15 -4.55 5.26 26.24
C ARG A 15 -4.62 4.18 27.32
N THR A 16 -3.62 3.28 27.35
CA THR A 16 -3.32 2.41 28.47
C THR A 16 -1.83 2.08 28.47
N ASP A 17 -1.29 1.73 29.65
CA ASP A 17 0.07 1.20 29.78
C ASP A 17 0.10 -0.34 29.59
N ALA A 18 -1.08 -0.97 29.43
CA ALA A 18 -1.26 -2.38 29.15
C ALA A 18 -1.62 -2.63 27.66
N ALA A 19 -2.06 -3.85 27.33
CA ALA A 19 -2.42 -4.20 25.95
C ALA A 19 -3.73 -3.55 25.48
N ILE A 20 -3.77 -3.18 24.19
CA ILE A 20 -4.98 -2.81 23.45
C ILE A 20 -5.17 -3.83 22.31
N ALA A 21 -6.39 -4.31 22.12
CA ALA A 21 -6.79 -5.05 20.94
C ALA A 21 -7.98 -4.37 20.29
N LEU A 22 -7.85 -4.02 19.00
CA LEU A 22 -8.96 -3.63 18.14
C LEU A 22 -9.24 -4.79 17.18
N ARG A 23 -10.47 -5.32 17.19
CA ARG A 23 -10.85 -6.47 16.36
C ARG A 23 -12.19 -6.21 15.72
N ALA A 24 -12.24 -6.32 14.39
CA ALA A 24 -13.45 -6.16 13.62
C ALA A 24 -13.53 -7.28 12.56
N ALA A 25 -14.45 -8.22 12.75
CA ALA A 25 -14.59 -9.39 11.88
C ALA A 25 -15.25 -9.07 10.53
N GLN A 26 -15.79 -7.84 10.38
CA GLN A 26 -16.48 -7.38 9.17
C GLN A 26 -15.73 -6.22 8.49
N GLY A 27 -14.43 -6.07 8.81
CA GLY A 27 -13.57 -5.01 8.28
C GLY A 27 -13.31 -3.87 9.28
N MET A 28 -12.20 -3.16 9.09
CA MET A 28 -11.77 -2.01 9.89
C MET A 28 -11.30 -0.89 8.97
N LEU A 29 -11.86 0.31 9.12
CA LEU A 29 -11.43 1.52 8.41
C LEU A 29 -10.70 2.46 9.38
N LEU A 30 -9.43 2.73 9.10
CA LEU A 30 -8.62 3.75 9.79
C LEU A 30 -8.39 4.91 8.83
N THR A 31 -9.00 6.06 9.11
CA THR A 31 -9.05 7.18 8.15
C THR A 31 -8.89 8.54 8.80
N THR A 32 -8.28 9.48 8.07
CA THR A 32 -8.25 10.91 8.41
C THR A 32 -9.19 11.75 7.53
N TYR A 33 -9.97 11.13 6.63
CA TYR A 33 -10.98 11.84 5.86
C TYR A 33 -12.11 12.31 6.77
N ALA A 34 -12.46 13.59 6.66
CA ALA A 34 -13.42 14.19 7.56
C ALA A 34 -14.85 13.69 7.30
N ARG A 35 -15.59 13.49 8.39
CA ARG A 35 -17.05 13.30 8.41
C ARG A 35 -17.62 14.27 9.45
N THR A 36 -17.54 15.56 9.14
CA THR A 36 -17.99 16.65 10.03
C THR A 36 -19.46 16.48 10.36
N ASP A 37 -19.82 16.68 11.63
CA ASP A 37 -21.16 16.42 12.17
C ASP A 37 -21.65 14.98 11.94
N ALA A 38 -20.71 14.02 11.82
CA ALA A 38 -20.98 12.62 11.51
C ALA A 38 -21.82 12.43 10.23
N LYS A 39 -21.71 13.33 9.26
CA LYS A 39 -22.34 13.17 7.93
C LYS A 39 -21.69 12.02 7.19
N GLY A 40 -22.49 11.17 6.55
CA GLY A 40 -22.02 9.97 5.85
C GLY A 40 -22.21 8.70 6.68
N SER A 41 -21.78 7.56 6.13
CA SER A 41 -21.84 6.27 6.83
C SER A 41 -20.55 5.99 7.61
N GLN A 42 -20.64 5.12 8.63
CA GLN A 42 -19.48 4.76 9.46
C GLN A 42 -18.31 4.19 8.64
N LEU A 43 -18.61 3.39 7.62
CA LEU A 43 -17.63 2.76 6.72
C LEU A 43 -17.58 3.45 5.36
N ASP A 44 -17.98 4.72 5.29
CA ASP A 44 -17.85 5.54 4.10
C ASP A 44 -16.36 5.65 3.69
N ARG A 45 -16.09 5.36 2.43
CA ARG A 45 -14.75 5.05 1.90
C ARG A 45 -14.63 5.39 0.42
N GLU A 46 -15.50 6.27 -0.08
CA GLU A 46 -15.48 6.70 -1.48
C GLU A 46 -14.08 7.21 -1.89
N GLU A 47 -13.40 7.94 -1.00
CA GLU A 47 -12.06 8.46 -1.27
C GLU A 47 -11.02 7.34 -1.39
N LEU A 48 -11.10 6.30 -0.56
CA LEU A 48 -10.23 5.12 -0.68
C LEU A 48 -10.50 4.36 -1.98
N LEU A 49 -11.77 4.15 -2.33
CA LEU A 49 -12.14 3.44 -3.56
C LEU A 49 -11.64 4.19 -4.81
N LYS A 50 -11.68 5.53 -4.78
CA LYS A 50 -11.11 6.37 -5.83
C LYS A 50 -9.59 6.21 -5.93
N LEU A 51 -8.87 6.25 -4.80
CA LEU A 51 -7.41 6.04 -4.79
C LEU A 51 -7.03 4.64 -5.32
N LEU A 52 -7.79 3.61 -4.99
CA LEU A 52 -7.57 2.25 -5.50
C LEU A 52 -7.88 2.14 -7.00
N ALA A 53 -8.88 2.87 -7.50
CA ALA A 53 -9.15 2.96 -8.93
C ALA A 53 -7.98 3.63 -9.69
N GLU A 54 -7.51 4.78 -9.21
CA GLU A 54 -6.34 5.47 -9.78
C GLU A 54 -5.08 4.60 -9.76
N CYS A 55 -4.85 3.87 -8.66
CA CYS A 55 -3.76 2.90 -8.54
C CYS A 55 -3.88 1.78 -9.59
N GLY A 56 -5.08 1.21 -9.74
CA GLY A 56 -5.35 0.16 -10.73
C GLY A 56 -5.20 0.63 -12.18
N GLU A 57 -5.64 1.85 -12.49
CA GLU A 57 -5.47 2.46 -13.81
C GLU A 57 -3.99 2.66 -14.16
N LEU A 58 -3.20 3.22 -13.24
CA LEU A 58 -1.77 3.39 -13.43
C LEU A 58 -1.05 2.06 -13.61
N PHE A 59 -1.35 1.09 -12.75
CA PHE A 59 -0.78 -0.25 -12.80
C PHE A 59 -1.08 -0.93 -14.15
N LYS A 60 -2.33 -0.87 -14.61
CA LYS A 60 -2.74 -1.44 -15.90
C LYS A 60 -2.08 -0.72 -17.06
N SER A 61 -2.09 0.61 -17.09
CA SER A 61 -1.51 1.39 -18.20
C SER A 61 -0.01 1.13 -18.40
N LEU A 62 0.78 1.17 -17.33
CA LEU A 62 2.22 0.89 -17.40
C LEU A 62 2.49 -0.58 -17.72
N GLY A 63 1.73 -1.48 -17.11
CA GLY A 63 1.88 -2.92 -17.30
C GLY A 63 1.52 -3.38 -18.72
N GLU A 64 0.43 -2.87 -19.30
CA GLU A 64 0.02 -3.18 -20.67
C GLU A 64 1.03 -2.65 -21.68
N THR A 65 1.57 -1.45 -21.42
CA THR A 65 2.66 -0.88 -22.23
C THR A 65 3.90 -1.77 -22.15
N ALA A 66 4.29 -2.22 -20.95
CA ALA A 66 5.41 -3.14 -20.78
C ALA A 66 5.17 -4.46 -21.51
N ALA A 67 3.99 -5.07 -21.36
CA ALA A 67 3.62 -6.34 -21.99
C ALA A 67 3.66 -6.25 -23.52
N ALA A 68 3.15 -5.16 -24.10
CA ALA A 68 3.22 -4.89 -25.54
C ALA A 68 4.67 -4.74 -26.08
N ARG A 69 5.65 -4.57 -25.20
CA ARG A 69 7.08 -4.41 -25.51
C ARG A 69 7.95 -5.57 -25.03
N GLY A 70 7.35 -6.74 -24.78
CA GLY A 70 8.05 -7.95 -24.37
C GLY A 70 8.23 -8.10 -22.84
N GLY A 71 7.62 -7.21 -22.06
CA GLY A 71 7.49 -7.37 -20.62
C GLY A 71 6.49 -8.47 -20.23
N GLN A 72 6.37 -8.73 -18.93
CA GLN A 72 5.39 -9.69 -18.42
C GLN A 72 3.96 -9.16 -18.56
N ALA A 73 3.02 -10.09 -18.73
CA ALA A 73 1.60 -9.75 -18.71
C ALA A 73 1.19 -9.18 -17.35
N VAL A 74 0.26 -8.24 -17.37
CA VAL A 74 -0.29 -7.61 -16.16
C VAL A 74 -1.07 -8.63 -15.34
N ASP A 75 -0.74 -8.76 -14.06
CA ASP A 75 -1.56 -9.48 -13.09
C ASP A 75 -2.20 -8.50 -12.11
N ALA A 76 -3.45 -8.14 -12.37
CA ALA A 76 -4.22 -7.21 -11.53
C ALA A 76 -5.07 -7.92 -10.48
N GLN A 77 -4.94 -9.24 -10.30
CA GLN A 77 -5.85 -10.02 -9.44
C GLN A 77 -5.85 -9.52 -7.99
N GLY A 78 -4.67 -9.24 -7.42
CA GLY A 78 -4.56 -8.77 -6.04
C GLY A 78 -5.31 -7.47 -5.79
N ILE A 79 -5.03 -6.43 -6.56
CA ILE A 79 -5.68 -5.12 -6.42
C ILE A 79 -7.17 -5.15 -6.78
N ASP A 80 -7.57 -5.91 -7.81
CA ASP A 80 -8.97 -6.03 -8.21
C ASP A 80 -9.79 -6.75 -7.12
N ALA A 81 -9.24 -7.82 -6.51
CA ALA A 81 -9.86 -8.52 -5.39
C ALA A 81 -10.03 -7.61 -4.15
N LEU A 82 -8.98 -6.89 -3.75
CA LEU A 82 -9.06 -5.98 -2.60
C LEU A 82 -10.07 -4.84 -2.82
N ARG A 83 -10.11 -4.28 -4.03
CA ARG A 83 -11.09 -3.25 -4.42
C ARG A 83 -12.51 -3.82 -4.41
N GLN A 84 -12.70 -5.07 -4.84
CA GLN A 84 -14.00 -5.74 -4.79
C GLN A 84 -14.48 -5.94 -3.34
N SER A 85 -13.62 -6.48 -2.46
CA SER A 85 -13.92 -6.64 -1.03
C SER A 85 -14.35 -5.33 -0.38
N LEU A 86 -13.62 -4.25 -0.65
CA LEU A 86 -13.97 -2.93 -0.13
C LEU A 86 -15.25 -2.37 -0.75
N ASN A 87 -15.54 -2.60 -2.04
CA ASN A 87 -16.83 -2.18 -2.61
C ASN A 87 -18.02 -2.91 -1.95
N GLN A 88 -17.84 -4.18 -1.58
CA GLN A 88 -18.90 -5.02 -1.00
C GLN A 88 -19.11 -4.85 0.50
N TRP A 89 -18.25 -4.09 1.19
CA TRP A 89 -18.46 -3.76 2.60
C TRP A 89 -19.84 -3.14 2.86
N PRO A 90 -20.44 -3.44 4.02
CA PRO A 90 -21.83 -3.13 4.28
C PRO A 90 -22.12 -1.63 4.18
N ALA A 91 -23.25 -1.32 3.54
CA ALA A 91 -23.93 -0.03 3.67
C ALA A 91 -24.69 0.00 5.02
N PRO A 92 -25.06 1.20 5.53
CA PRO A 92 -25.76 1.35 6.82
C PRO A 92 -26.97 0.43 7.01
N ASP A 93 -27.74 0.21 5.96
CA ASP A 93 -29.00 -0.56 6.00
C ASP A 93 -28.84 -2.00 5.49
N SER A 94 -27.61 -2.48 5.32
CA SER A 94 -27.34 -3.83 4.81
C SER A 94 -27.09 -4.84 5.93
N ASN A 95 -27.63 -6.04 5.77
CA ASN A 95 -27.34 -7.19 6.65
C ASN A 95 -26.15 -8.03 6.14
N GLY A 96 -25.38 -7.50 5.17
CA GLY A 96 -24.22 -8.17 4.61
C GLY A 96 -23.05 -8.16 5.59
N LEU A 97 -22.33 -9.28 5.69
CA LEU A 97 -21.06 -9.33 6.41
C LEU A 97 -19.98 -8.79 5.47
N GLY A 98 -19.23 -7.77 5.91
CA GLY A 98 -18.08 -7.27 5.16
C GLY A 98 -16.90 -8.25 5.22
N ASP A 99 -16.07 -8.24 4.19
CA ASP A 99 -14.79 -8.96 4.23
C ASP A 99 -13.87 -8.39 5.33
N PRO A 100 -13.09 -9.21 6.05
CA PRO A 100 -12.27 -8.79 7.18
C PRO A 100 -10.98 -8.07 6.74
N VAL A 101 -11.13 -6.97 5.99
CA VAL A 101 -10.03 -6.13 5.51
C VAL A 101 -9.68 -5.06 6.56
N LEU A 102 -8.39 -4.79 6.74
CA LEU A 102 -7.93 -3.56 7.40
C LEU A 102 -7.63 -2.52 6.32
N ALA A 103 -8.48 -1.52 6.18
CA ALA A 103 -8.30 -0.40 5.28
C ALA A 103 -7.68 0.77 6.03
N MET A 104 -6.55 1.28 5.53
CA MET A 104 -5.90 2.48 6.05
C MET A 104 -5.79 3.51 4.93
N THR A 105 -6.32 4.71 5.14
CA THR A 105 -6.26 5.80 4.17
C THR A 105 -6.15 7.15 4.86
N ALA A 106 -5.54 8.14 4.21
CA ALA A 106 -5.37 9.46 4.79
C ALA A 106 -5.37 10.53 3.70
N ALA A 107 -5.95 11.69 4.00
CA ALA A 107 -6.08 12.78 3.04
C ALA A 107 -4.75 13.49 2.75
N ALA A 108 -3.84 13.54 3.73
CA ALA A 108 -2.57 14.26 3.60
C ALA A 108 -1.34 13.35 3.44
N GLY A 109 -1.44 12.07 3.84
CA GLY A 109 -0.34 11.11 3.77
C GLY A 109 -0.34 10.11 4.92
N ILE A 110 0.51 9.09 4.81
CA ILE A 110 0.69 8.01 5.79
C ILE A 110 2.17 7.90 6.12
N ALA A 111 2.51 7.80 7.41
CA ALA A 111 3.88 7.54 7.87
C ALA A 111 3.92 6.22 8.65
N SER A 112 4.95 5.42 8.40
CA SER A 112 5.25 4.19 9.13
C SER A 112 6.74 4.12 9.37
N ALA A 113 7.15 4.08 10.64
CA ALA A 113 8.55 4.13 11.03
C ALA A 113 8.76 3.42 12.38
N THR A 114 9.96 2.87 12.57
CA THR A 114 10.38 2.21 13.80
C THR A 114 11.90 2.27 13.91
N PRO A 115 12.48 2.40 15.12
CA PRO A 115 13.93 2.35 15.30
C PRO A 115 14.52 0.94 15.14
N ARG A 116 13.67 -0.10 15.01
CA ARG A 116 14.09 -1.50 14.83
C ARG A 116 13.60 -2.02 13.47
N SER A 117 13.14 -3.26 13.43
CA SER A 117 12.69 -3.90 12.20
C SER A 117 11.27 -3.49 11.83
N GLN A 118 11.03 -3.27 10.55
CA GLN A 118 9.71 -3.14 9.93
C GLN A 118 9.57 -4.24 8.87
N VAL A 119 8.48 -5.00 8.91
CA VAL A 119 8.23 -6.13 8.00
C VAL A 119 6.90 -5.93 7.30
N HIS A 120 6.89 -6.13 5.99
CA HIS A 120 5.69 -6.20 5.15
C HIS A 120 5.69 -7.58 4.48
N TYR A 121 4.58 -8.30 4.59
CA TYR A 121 4.42 -9.65 4.04
C TYR A 121 2.99 -9.82 3.55
N ALA A 122 2.86 -10.41 2.36
CA ALA A 122 1.59 -10.86 1.81
C ALA A 122 1.72 -12.33 1.40
N GLY A 123 0.69 -13.14 1.66
CA GLY A 123 0.65 -14.53 1.22
C GLY A 123 0.30 -14.70 -0.26
N GLU A 124 -0.20 -13.65 -0.89
CA GLU A 124 -0.57 -13.58 -2.30
C GLU A 124 0.23 -12.43 -2.96
N HIS A 125 -0.42 -11.31 -3.28
CA HIS A 125 0.19 -10.17 -3.96
C HIS A 125 0.70 -9.10 -2.99
N HIS A 126 1.83 -8.47 -3.33
CA HIS A 126 2.38 -7.32 -2.61
C HIS A 126 2.68 -6.18 -3.60
N ASP A 127 1.67 -5.36 -3.85
CA ASP A 127 1.74 -4.27 -4.82
C ASP A 127 2.25 -2.98 -4.15
N THR A 128 3.22 -2.32 -4.78
CA THR A 128 3.73 -1.01 -4.35
C THR A 128 3.75 -0.06 -5.53
N THR A 129 2.82 0.89 -5.54
CA THR A 129 2.56 1.78 -6.68
C THR A 129 2.63 3.24 -6.22
N ALA A 130 3.22 4.10 -7.05
CA ALA A 130 3.22 5.55 -6.86
C ALA A 130 2.96 6.24 -8.20
N GLN A 131 2.08 7.25 -8.23
CA GLN A 131 1.84 8.04 -9.45
C GLN A 131 3.07 8.82 -9.92
N ASN A 132 3.94 9.19 -8.97
CA ASN A 132 5.17 9.92 -9.25
C ASN A 132 6.37 9.00 -9.02
N ASN A 133 7.12 9.21 -7.95
CA ASN A 133 8.34 8.48 -7.67
C ASN A 133 8.11 7.32 -6.70
N LEU A 134 8.60 6.14 -7.05
CA LEU A 134 8.86 5.06 -6.09
C LEU A 134 10.35 5.07 -5.73
N GLN A 135 10.66 5.22 -4.45
CA GLN A 135 12.04 5.26 -3.96
C GLN A 135 12.26 4.16 -2.94
N LEU A 136 13.25 3.31 -3.21
CA LEU A 136 13.72 2.28 -2.31
C LEU A 136 15.18 2.59 -1.98
N THR A 137 15.53 2.65 -0.71
CA THR A 137 16.88 3.01 -0.27
C THR A 137 17.27 2.18 0.94
N SER A 138 18.52 1.73 0.98
CA SER A 138 19.11 1.02 2.11
C SER A 138 20.47 1.64 2.43
N GLY A 139 20.76 1.79 3.72
CA GLY A 139 22.07 2.28 4.19
C GLY A 139 23.18 1.25 4.09
N ALA A 140 22.85 -0.05 4.00
CA ALA A 140 23.82 -1.13 3.95
C ALA A 140 23.73 -1.92 2.63
N ALA A 141 22.71 -2.75 2.46
CA ALA A 141 22.52 -3.57 1.26
C ALA A 141 21.06 -3.61 0.84
N MET A 142 20.82 -3.72 -0.47
CA MET A 142 19.51 -4.00 -1.06
C MET A 142 19.58 -5.35 -1.78
N HIS A 143 18.62 -6.22 -1.49
CA HIS A 143 18.50 -7.52 -2.10
C HIS A 143 17.13 -7.66 -2.75
N LEU A 144 17.11 -8.08 -4.01
CA LEU A 144 15.90 -8.37 -4.77
C LEU A 144 16.00 -9.83 -5.23
N GLN A 145 15.09 -10.67 -4.73
CA GLN A 145 15.00 -12.08 -5.13
C GLN A 145 13.58 -12.40 -5.56
N ALA A 146 13.45 -13.21 -6.61
CA ALA A 146 12.17 -13.67 -7.11
C ALA A 146 12.28 -15.13 -7.55
N GLY A 147 11.26 -15.94 -7.26
CA GLY A 147 11.26 -17.38 -7.56
C GLY A 147 11.06 -17.73 -9.05
N LYS A 148 10.58 -16.78 -9.86
CA LYS A 148 10.33 -16.97 -11.31
C LYS A 148 11.13 -16.03 -12.19
N GLY A 149 11.38 -14.80 -11.73
CA GLY A 149 12.15 -13.82 -12.48
C GLY A 149 11.97 -12.41 -11.94
N LEU A 150 12.89 -11.52 -12.32
CA LEU A 150 12.80 -10.07 -12.10
C LEU A 150 12.58 -9.40 -13.46
N SER A 151 11.59 -8.53 -13.55
CA SER A 151 11.32 -7.72 -14.73
C SER A 151 11.49 -6.24 -14.38
N ALA A 152 12.10 -5.49 -15.29
CA ALA A 152 12.25 -4.04 -15.18
C ALA A 152 11.90 -3.41 -16.54
N PHE A 153 11.03 -2.41 -16.51
CA PHE A 153 10.60 -1.70 -17.70
C PHE A 153 10.65 -0.20 -17.42
N ALA A 154 11.14 0.57 -18.39
CA ALA A 154 11.13 2.02 -18.36
C ALA A 154 10.54 2.52 -19.69
N GLN A 155 9.50 3.34 -19.60
CA GLN A 155 8.77 3.81 -20.79
C GLN A 155 9.56 4.86 -21.59
N ASP A 156 10.14 5.86 -20.90
CA ASP A 156 10.69 7.03 -21.58
C ASP A 156 12.19 7.26 -21.30
N ALA A 157 12.61 7.19 -20.03
CA ALA A 157 13.97 7.61 -19.61
C ALA A 157 15.02 6.48 -19.58
N GLY A 158 14.64 5.25 -19.91
CA GLY A 158 15.53 4.08 -19.89
C GLY A 158 15.86 3.56 -18.48
N ILE A 159 16.77 2.58 -18.42
CA ILE A 159 17.25 1.95 -17.18
C ILE A 159 18.71 2.34 -16.95
N SER A 160 19.04 2.76 -15.73
CA SER A 160 20.42 3.05 -15.31
C SER A 160 20.84 2.10 -14.18
N ALA A 161 21.91 1.33 -14.41
CA ALA A 161 22.50 0.43 -13.43
C ALA A 161 23.98 0.81 -13.23
N ILE A 162 24.27 1.55 -12.16
CA ILE A 162 25.59 2.15 -11.92
C ILE A 162 26.16 1.66 -10.59
N ALA A 163 27.37 1.13 -10.61
CA ALA A 163 28.19 0.93 -9.41
C ALA A 163 29.22 2.06 -9.28
N ASN A 164 29.08 2.93 -8.27
CA ASN A 164 30.10 3.96 -7.98
C ASN A 164 31.47 3.35 -7.67
N ARG A 165 31.47 2.21 -6.96
CA ARG A 165 32.65 1.38 -6.67
C ARG A 165 32.27 -0.09 -6.78
N GLY A 166 33.21 -0.92 -7.23
CA GLY A 166 33.00 -2.36 -7.44
C GLY A 166 32.45 -2.70 -8.83
N LYS A 167 32.28 -3.99 -9.11
CA LYS A 167 31.80 -4.50 -10.40
C LYS A 167 30.28 -4.45 -10.50
N VAL A 168 29.77 -4.12 -11.68
CA VAL A 168 28.42 -4.54 -12.10
C VAL A 168 28.57 -5.95 -12.67
N LEU A 169 28.00 -6.95 -11.99
CA LEU A 169 28.01 -8.34 -12.45
C LEU A 169 26.60 -8.71 -12.92
N VAL A 170 26.48 -9.00 -14.22
CA VAL A 170 25.27 -9.56 -14.82
C VAL A 170 25.64 -10.92 -15.37
N GLN A 171 24.89 -11.95 -14.98
CA GLN A 171 25.15 -13.33 -15.36
C GLN A 171 23.82 -14.05 -15.57
N ALA A 172 23.72 -14.76 -16.69
CA ALA A 172 22.82 -15.90 -16.82
C ALA A 172 23.68 -17.15 -16.61
N GLN A 173 23.47 -17.86 -15.50
CA GLN A 173 24.36 -18.97 -15.11
C GLN A 173 24.15 -20.23 -15.94
N GLU A 174 22.93 -20.40 -16.47
CA GLU A 174 22.50 -21.57 -17.23
C GLU A 174 21.76 -21.17 -18.53
N ASP A 175 21.93 -19.93 -18.98
CA ASP A 175 21.25 -19.39 -20.16
C ASP A 175 22.06 -18.24 -20.77
N ASP A 176 21.54 -17.62 -21.84
CA ASP A 176 22.15 -16.51 -22.53
C ASP A 176 21.86 -15.17 -21.86
N ILE A 177 22.77 -14.22 -22.08
CA ILE A 177 22.48 -12.79 -21.93
C ILE A 177 22.22 -12.27 -23.35
N ALA A 178 20.94 -12.03 -23.67
CA ALA A 178 20.48 -11.56 -24.98
C ALA A 178 20.31 -10.04 -25.04
#